data_AF-A0A9C8HWY2-F1
#
_entry.id   AF-A0A9C8HWY2-F1
#
_cell.length_a   1.000
_cell.length_b   1.000
_cell.length_c   1.000
_cell.angle_alpha   90.00
_cell.angle_beta   90.00
_cell.angle_gamma   90.00
#
_symmetry.space_group_name_H-M   'P 1'
#
loop_
_entity.id
_entity.type
_entity.pdbx_description
1 polymer ?
#
loop_
_entity_poly.entity_id
_entity_poly.type
_entity_poly.pdbx_seq_one_letter_code
_entity_poly.pdbx_strand_id
1 'polypeptide(L)'
;MVFLIYLILFGIITYFLFFAGSRLIIYADALSEKTKISQIWIGMIALSIVTSLPEMVSNMSAVLILKQPNLALGNIIGSNIFN
;
A
#
# COMPACT_ATOMS: atom_id res chain seq x y z
N MET A 1 -4.15 23.73 18.04
CA MET A 1 -5.38 23.05 17.56
C MET A 1 -5.11 22.18 16.33
N VAL A 2 -4.55 22.73 15.25
CA VAL A 2 -4.22 22.00 14.01
C VAL A 2 -3.29 20.79 14.23
N PHE A 3 -2.25 20.93 15.06
CA PHE A 3 -1.34 19.81 15.39
C PHE A 3 -2.05 18.61 16.03
N LEU A 4 -2.99 18.86 16.94
CA LEU A 4 -3.75 17.81 17.61
C LEU A 4 -4.64 17.03 16.62
N ILE A 5 -5.22 17.74 15.64
CA ILE A 5 -6.04 17.12 14.57
C ILE A 5 -5.18 16.18 13.72
N TYR A 6 -3.98 16.60 13.31
CA TYR A 6 -3.07 15.73 12.54
C TYR A 6 -2.64 14.50 13.33
N LEU A 7 -2.42 14.63 14.63
CA LEU A 7 -2.03 13.51 15.49
C LEU A 7 -3.16 12.48 15.64
N ILE A 8 -4.40 12.95 15.79
CA ILE A 8 -5.59 12.08 15.83
C ILE A 8 -5.78 11.38 14.48
N LEU A 9 -5.69 12.11 13.37
CA LEU A 9 -5.81 11.54 12.01
C LEU A 9 -4.74 10.48 11.76
N PHE A 10 -3.49 10.75 12.15
CA PHE A 10 -2.39 9.79 12.05
C PHE A 10 -2.72 8.51 12.83
N GLY A 11 -3.13 8.63 14.09
CA GLY A 11 -3.49 7.48 14.92
C GLY A 11 -4.61 6.62 14.31
N ILE A 12 -5.64 7.26 13.76
CA ILE A 12 -6.75 6.56 13.08
C ILE A 12 -6.23 5.81 11.85
N ILE A 13 -5.45 6.47 10.99
CA ILE A 13 -4.93 5.86 9.76
C ILE A 13 -4.00 4.69 10.09
N THR A 14 -3.11 4.83 11.08
CA THR A 14 -2.23 3.76 11.53
C THR A 14 -3.01 2.56 12.06
N TYR A 15 -4.06 2.79 12.85
CA TYR A 15 -4.94 1.72 13.33
C TYR A 15 -5.59 0.96 12.18
N PHE A 16 -6.15 1.67 11.19
CA PHE A 16 -6.76 1.04 10.02
C PHE A 16 -5.74 0.25 9.18
N LEU A 17 -4.52 0.77 9.01
CA LEU A 17 -3.44 0.06 8.30
C LEU A 17 -3.07 -1.26 9.00
N PHE A 18 -2.89 -1.25 10.32
CA PHE A 18 -2.61 -2.46 11.10
C PHE A 18 -3.76 -3.48 11.00
N PHE A 19 -5.00 -3.00 11.10
CA PHE A 19 -6.18 -3.86 10.99
C PHE A 19 -6.30 -4.46 9.58
N ALA A 20 -6.11 -3.67 8.53
CA ALA A 20 -6.16 -4.15 7.15
C ALA A 20 -5.04 -5.15 6.85
N GLY A 21 -3.81 -4.85 7.27
CA GLY A 21 -2.65 -5.72 7.05
C GLY A 21 -2.79 -7.09 7.73
N SER A 22 -3.26 -7.13 8.99
CA SER A 22 -3.50 -8.39 9.69
C SER A 22 -4.61 -9.24 9.03
N ARG A 23 -5.67 -8.60 8.53
CA ARG A 23 -6.75 -9.29 7.81
C ARG A 23 -6.31 -9.81 6.45
N LEU A 24 -5.43 -9.09 5.75
CA LEU A 24 -4.90 -9.49 4.45
C LEU A 24 -4.24 -10.88 4.51
N ILE A 25 -3.48 -11.17 5.57
CA ILE A 25 -2.81 -12.47 5.75
C ILE A 25 -3.85 -13.59 5.91
N ILE A 26 -4.87 -13.38 6.75
CA ILE A 26 -5.95 -14.34 6.95
C ILE A 26 -6.68 -14.63 5.63
N TYR A 27 -6.91 -13.60 4.82
CA TYR A 27 -7.55 -13.77 3.51
C TYR A 27 -6.63 -14.42 2.47
N ALA A 28 -5.32 -14.15 2.51
CA ALA A 28 -4.33 -14.81 1.67
C ALA A 28 -4.29 -16.32 1.95
N ASP A 29 -4.36 -16.71 3.22
CA ASP A 29 -4.41 -18.11 3.64
C ASP A 29 -5.70 -18.80 3.17
N ALA A 30 -6.85 -18.15 3.40
CA ALA A 30 -8.14 -18.65 2.92
C ALA A 30 -8.20 -18.75 1.39
N LEU A 31 -7.53 -17.84 0.67
CA LEU A 31 -7.43 -17.89 -0.78
C LEU A 31 -6.55 -19.05 -1.24
N SER A 32 -5.44 -19.31 -0.55
CA SER A 32 -4.56 -20.45 -0.82
C SER A 32 -5.28 -21.78 -0.68
N GLU A 33 -6.05 -21.95 0.40
CA GLU A 33 -6.84 -23.15 0.65
C GLU A 33 -7.87 -23.41 -0.46
N LYS A 34 -8.56 -22.37 -0.92
CA LYS A 34 -9.59 -22.49 -1.97
C LYS A 34 -9.03 -22.68 -3.37
N THR A 35 -7.91 -22.05 -3.69
CA THR A 35 -7.33 -22.06 -5.04
C THR A 35 -6.32 -23.19 -5.25
N LYS A 36 -5.88 -23.86 -4.17
CA LYS A 36 -4.77 -24.83 -4.17
C LYS A 36 -3.44 -24.26 -4.67
N ILE A 37 -3.31 -22.94 -4.76
CA ILE A 37 -2.04 -22.26 -5.04
C ILE A 37 -1.25 -22.21 -3.73
N SER A 38 0.06 -22.39 -3.80
CA SER A 38 0.92 -22.35 -2.61
C SER A 38 0.78 -21.01 -1.86
N GLN A 39 0.69 -21.11 -0.53
CA GLN A 39 0.54 -19.97 0.38
C GLN A 39 1.66 -18.95 0.21
N ILE A 40 2.87 -19.41 -0.09
CA ILE A 40 4.03 -18.53 -0.35
C ILE A 40 3.78 -17.68 -1.60
N TRP A 41 3.22 -18.26 -2.66
CA TRP A 41 2.93 -17.52 -3.90
C TRP A 41 1.88 -16.44 -3.70
N ILE A 42 0.78 -16.76 -3.02
CA ILE A 42 -0.27 -15.77 -2.73
C ILE A 42 0.25 -14.70 -1.77
N GLY A 43 1.01 -15.10 -0.75
CA GLY A 43 1.66 -14.17 0.18
C GLY A 43 2.60 -13.20 -0.53
N MET A 44 3.44 -13.66 -1.46
CA MET A 44 4.34 -12.81 -2.23
C MET A 44 3.57 -11.80 -3.11
N ILE A 45 2.52 -12.24 -3.79
CA ILE A 45 1.68 -11.35 -4.63
C ILE A 45 0.98 -10.31 -3.76
N ALA A 46 0.36 -10.75 -2.66
CA ALA A 46 -0.36 -9.87 -1.75
C ALA A 46 0.59 -8.85 -1.10
N LEU A 47 1.77 -9.28 -0.66
CA LEU A 47 2.79 -8.40 -0.09
C LEU A 47 3.23 -7.35 -1.11
N SER A 48 3.60 -7.77 -2.33
CA SER A 48 4.04 -6.88 -3.41
C SER A 48 2.98 -5.81 -3.74
N ILE A 49 1.70 -6.18 -3.74
CA ILE A 49 0.59 -5.25 -3.99
C ILE A 49 0.46 -4.25 -2.84
N VAL A 50 0.48 -4.73 -1.59
CA VAL A 50 0.32 -3.87 -0.40
C VAL A 50 1.47 -2.88 -0.27
N THR A 51 2.71 -3.29 -0.55
CA THR A 51 3.87 -2.40 -0.47
C THR A 51 3.93 -1.40 -1.61
N SER A 52 3.33 -1.69 -2.78
CA SER A 52 3.35 -0.78 -3.96
C SER A 52 2.11 0.12 -4.09
N LEU A 53 1.08 -0.14 -3.29
CA LEU A 53 -0.18 0.61 -3.28
C LEU A 53 0.01 2.10 -2.93
N PRO A 54 0.80 2.46 -1.89
CA PRO A 54 1.09 3.87 -1.58
C PRO A 54 1.74 4.62 -2.73
N GLU A 55 2.69 3.99 -3.44
CA GLU A 55 3.38 4.54 -4.60
C GLU A 55 2.41 4.75 -5.75
N MET A 56 1.49 3.80 -5.98
CA MET A 56 0.44 3.95 -6.98
C MET A 56 -0.42 5.19 -6.69
N VAL A 57 -0.85 5.36 -5.44
CA VAL A 57 -1.67 6.52 -5.02
C VAL A 57 -0.88 7.82 -5.14
N SER A 58 0.40 7.83 -4.77
CA SER A 58 1.30 8.97 -4.93
C SER A 58 1.45 9.37 -6.40
N ASN A 59 1.71 8.40 -7.28
CA ASN A 59 1.84 8.61 -8.72
C ASN A 59 0.55 9.13 -9.35
N MET A 60 -0.60 8.56 -8.99
CA MET A 60 -1.91 9.04 -9.44
C MET A 60 -2.15 10.47 -8.99
N SER A 61 -1.83 10.80 -7.73
CA SER A 61 -1.99 12.16 -7.19
C SER A 61 -1.08 13.16 -7.90
N ALA A 62 0.17 12.78 -8.19
CA ALA A 62 1.12 13.61 -8.91
C ALA A 62 0.62 13.97 -10.32
N VAL A 63 0.03 13.02 -11.04
CA VAL A 63 -0.49 13.26 -12.41
C VAL A 63 -1.85 13.98 -12.37
N LEU A 64 -2.79 13.50 -11.56
CA LEU A 64 -4.18 13.94 -11.59
C LEU A 64 -4.40 15.27 -10.87
N ILE A 65 -3.81 15.42 -9.68
CA ILE A 65 -4.01 16.55 -8.77
C ILE A 65 -2.94 17.61 -8.99
N LEU A 66 -1.66 17.22 -8.93
CA LEU A 66 -0.54 18.16 -9.02
C LEU A 66 -0.19 18.55 -10.47
N LYS A 67 -0.70 17.81 -11.47
CA LYS A 67 -0.37 18.00 -12.90
C LYS A 67 1.14 17.96 -13.17
N GLN A 68 1.89 17.18 -12.39
CA GLN A 68 3.34 17.04 -12.47
C GLN A 68 3.74 15.60 -12.81
N PRO A 69 3.70 15.19 -14.10
CA PRO A 69 4.02 13.82 -14.49
C PRO A 69 5.48 13.45 -14.24
N ASN A 70 6.40 14.42 -14.26
CA ASN A 70 7.81 14.19 -13.94
C ASN A 70 8.02 13.73 -12.49
N LEU A 71 7.16 14.17 -11.55
CA LEU A 71 7.19 13.72 -10.17
C LEU A 71 6.78 12.25 -10.05
N ALA A 72 5.77 11.83 -10.81
CA ALA A 72 5.37 10.42 -10.88
C ALA A 72 6.48 9.55 -11.47
N LEU A 73 7.15 10.00 -12.54
CA LEU A 73 8.29 9.28 -13.11
C LEU A 73 9.46 9.15 -12.13
N GLY A 74 9.79 10.24 -11.42
CA GLY A 74 10.82 10.22 -10.38
C GLY A 74 10.50 9.23 -9.26
N ASN A 75 9.25 9.19 -8.81
CA ASN A 75 8.78 8.26 -7.80
C ASN A 75 8.84 6.81 -8.28
N ILE A 76 8.39 6.51 -9.51
CA ILE A 76 8.47 5.14 -10.08
C ILE A 76 9.92 4.64 -10.15
N ILE A 77 10.82 5.46 -10.68
CA ILE A 77 12.23 5.05 -10.82
C ILE A 77 12.89 4.93 -9.45
N GLY A 78 12.67 5.91 -8.56
CA GLY A 78 13.25 5.92 -7.22
C GLY A 78 12.81 4.74 -6.37
N SER A 79 11.51 4.45 -6.32
CA SER A 79 10.96 3.35 -5.53
C SER A 79 11.45 1.98 -6.01
N ASN A 80 11.56 1.76 -7.33
CA ASN A 80 12.07 0.49 -7.86
C ASN A 80 13.57 0.27 -7.64
N ILE A 81 14.36 1.34 -7.46
CA ILE A 81 15.79 1.22 -7.11
C ILE A 81 15.97 0.98 -5.61
N PHE A 82 15.06 1.50 -4.79
CA PHE A 82 15.13 1.40 -3.35
C PHE A 82 14.57 0.08 -2.79
N ASN A 83 13.47 -0.42 -3.35
CA ASN A 83 12.84 -1.70 -3.00
C ASN A 83 13.63 -2.89 -3.54
#